data_AF-A0A0X1KLE1-F1
#
_entry.id   AF-A0A0X1KLE1-F1
#
_cell.length_a   1.000
_cell.length_b   1.000
_cell.length_c   1.000
_cell.angle_alpha   90.00
_cell.angle_beta   90.00
_cell.angle_gamma   90.00
#
_symmetry.space_group_name_H-M   'P 1'
#
loop_
_entity.id
_entity.type
_entity.pdbx_description
1 polymer ?
#
loop_
_entity_poly.entity_id
_entity_poly.type
_entity_poly.pdbx_seq_one_letter_code
_entity_poly.pdbx_strand_id
1 'polypeptide(L)' 'MKPGITLLKRRLDVVKKQKEYIILEEAKLVRMAHQRKKVANRLEKIKKEKFRLLAEEAKLVRVIKQSTKPA' A
#
# COMPACT_ATOMS: atom_id res chain seq x y z
N MET A 1 -26.32 -5.33 2.36
CA MET A 1 -24.99 -4.71 2.54
C MET A 1 -25.03 -3.29 1.97
N LYS A 2 -24.62 -2.26 2.70
CA LYS A 2 -24.60 -0.87 2.17
C LYS A 2 -23.63 -0.81 0.96
N PRO A 3 -24.05 -0.33 -0.23
CA PRO A 3 -23.25 -0.38 -1.46
C PRO A 3 -21.88 0.32 -1.33
N GLY A 4 -21.80 1.38 -0.51
CA GLY A 4 -20.54 2.07 -0.22
C GLY A 4 -19.49 1.21 0.51
N ILE A 5 -19.90 0.33 1.44
CA ILE A 5 -18.95 -0.54 2.17
C ILE A 5 -18.35 -1.58 1.24
N THR A 6 -19.14 -2.13 0.32
CA THR A 6 -18.66 -3.08 -0.69
C THR A 6 -17.61 -2.45 -1.59
N LEU A 7 -17.78 -1.19 -2.00
CA LEU A 7 -16.79 -0.45 -2.78
C LEU A 7 -15.49 -0.20 -2.00
N LEU A 8 -15.59 0.18 -0.72
CA LEU A 8 -14.42 0.38 0.15
C LEU A 8 -13.64 -0.93 0.36
N LYS A 9 -14.32 -2.07 0.50
CA LYS A 9 -13.67 -3.39 0.58
C LYS A 9 -12.91 -3.73 -0.71
N ARG A 10 -13.52 -3.51 -1.88
CA ARG A 10 -12.85 -3.71 -3.18
C ARG A 10 -11.62 -2.80 -3.32
N ARG A 11 -11.72 -1.54 -2.90
CA ARG A 11 -10.58 -0.61 -2.91
C ARG A 11 -9.46 -1.09 -1.99
N LEU A 12 -9.81 -1.59 -0.80
CA LEU A 12 -8.84 -2.16 0.14
C LEU A 12 -8.09 -3.35 -0.48
N ASP A 13 -8.78 -4.23 -1.20
CA ASP A 13 -8.15 -5.37 -1.87
C ASP A 13 -7.16 -4.93 -2.96
N VAL A 14 -7.50 -3.88 -3.72
CA VAL A 14 -6.57 -3.29 -4.71
C VAL A 14 -5.34 -2.72 -4.02
N VAL A 15 -5.51 -1.95 -2.94
CA VAL A 15 -4.40 -1.35 -2.18
C VAL A 15 -3.50 -2.45 -1.60
N LYS A 16 -4.06 -3.55 -1.10
CA LYS A 16 -3.28 -4.70 -0.61
C LYS A 16 -2.42 -5.33 -1.71
N LYS A 17 -2.99 -5.58 -2.88
CA LYS A 17 -2.24 -6.11 -4.04
C LYS A 17 -1.13 -5.15 -4.50
N GLN A 18 -1.41 -3.85 -4.55
CA GLN A 18 -0.41 -2.84 -4.89
C GLN A 18 0.73 -2.80 -3.87
N LYS A 19 0.41 -2.92 -2.58
CA LYS A 19 1.39 -2.98 -1.50
C LYS A 19 2.31 -4.21 -1.63
N GLU A 20 1.74 -5.38 -1.91
CA GLU A 20 2.52 -6.60 -2.16
C GLU A 20 3.50 -6.42 -3.31
N TYR A 21 3.04 -5.86 -4.43
CA TYR A 21 3.90 -5.56 -5.58
C TYR A 21 5.04 -4.60 -5.23
N ILE A 22 4.73 -3.52 -4.50
CA ILE A 22 5.73 -2.55 -4.05
C ILE A 22 6.77 -3.16 -3.13
N ILE A 23 6.39 -4.08 -2.23
CA ILE A 23 7.32 -4.78 -1.34
C ILE A 23 8.29 -5.65 -2.15
N LEU A 24 7.79 -6.36 -3.17
CA LEU A 24 8.64 -7.18 -4.04
C LEU A 24 9.62 -6.33 -4.85
N GLU A 25 9.15 -5.20 -5.40
CA GLU A 25 10.00 -4.27 -6.14
C GLU A 25 11.05 -3.61 -5.22
N GLU A 26 10.68 -3.21 -3.99
CA GLU A 26 11.62 -2.69 -3.00
C GLU A 26 12.71 -3.73 -2.69
N ALA A 27 12.32 -4.98 -2.42
CA ALA A 27 13.27 -6.06 -2.14
C ALA A 27 14.23 -6.30 -3.30
N LYS A 28 13.75 -6.25 -4.55
CA LYS A 28 14.57 -6.32 -5.75
C LYS A 28 15.56 -5.15 -5.82
N LEU A 29 15.09 -3.93 -5.60
CA LEU A 29 15.93 -2.73 -5.66
C LEU A 29 16.97 -2.68 -4.54
N VAL A 30 16.65 -3.17 -3.34
CA VAL A 30 17.62 -3.32 -2.25
C VAL A 30 18.76 -4.25 -2.68
N ARG A 31 18.43 -5.44 -3.22
CA ARG A 31 19.46 -6.36 -3.74
C ARG A 31 20.32 -5.71 -4.83
N MET A 32 19.70 -4.96 -5.73
CA MET A 32 20.43 -4.27 -6.81
C MET A 32 21.24 -3.07 -6.31
N ALA A 33 20.80 -2.37 -5.27
CA ALA A 33 21.50 -1.21 -4.71
C ALA A 33 22.85 -1.60 -4.10
N HIS A 34 22.95 -2.81 -3.53
CA HIS A 34 24.23 -3.38 -3.10
C HIS A 34 25.22 -3.59 -4.26
N GLN A 35 24.71 -3.78 -5.49
CA GLN A 35 25.52 -4.04 -6.68
C GLN A 35 25.78 -2.78 -7.52
N ARG A 36 24.87 -1.80 -7.51
CA ARG A 36 24.89 -0.63 -8.41
C ARG A 36 24.39 0.63 -7.71
N LYS A 37 25.24 1.66 -7.60
CA LYS A 37 24.93 2.96 -6.95
C LYS A 37 23.73 3.71 -7.59
N LYS A 38 23.46 3.53 -8.89
CA LYS A 38 22.38 4.25 -9.62
C LYS A 38 20.95 3.84 -9.21
N VAL A 39 20.79 2.82 -8.37
CA VAL A 39 19.47 2.27 -7.98
C VAL A 39 18.85 3.00 -6.78
N ALA A 40 19.65 3.76 -6.03
CA ALA A 40 19.22 4.47 -4.81
C ALA A 40 18.02 5.41 -5.05
N ASN A 41 18.06 6.21 -6.12
CA ASN A 41 16.99 7.16 -6.45
C ASN A 41 15.66 6.46 -6.75
N ARG A 42 15.70 5.27 -7.36
CA ARG A 42 14.50 4.46 -7.63
C ARG A 42 13.99 3.82 -6.33
N LEU A 43 14.89 3.32 -5.49
CA LEU A 43 14.55 2.76 -4.19
C LEU A 43 13.84 3.79 -3.29
N GLU A 44 14.29 5.04 -3.28
CA GLU A 44 13.64 6.09 -2.50
C GLU A 44 12.21 6.39 -2.98
N LYS A 45 11.99 6.41 -4.30
CA LYS A 45 10.63 6.58 -4.86
C LYS A 45 9.70 5.44 -4.44
N ILE A 46 10.18 4.20 -4.50
CA ILE A 46 9.40 3.03 -4.07
C ILE A 46 9.10 3.08 -2.56
N LYS A 47 10.06 3.51 -1.73
CA LYS A 47 9.83 3.72 -0.29
C LYS A 47 8.72 4.73 -0.03
N LYS A 48 8.74 5.88 -0.70
CA LYS A 48 7.69 6.92 -0.57
C LYS A 48 6.31 6.38 -0.97
N GLU A 49 6.23 5.64 -2.07
CA GLU A 49 4.98 5.04 -2.52
C GLU A 49 4.47 3.96 -1.53
N LYS A 50 5.36 3.14 -0.96
CA LYS A 50 5.01 2.18 0.10
C LYS A 50 4.33 2.86 1.29
N PHE A 51 4.89 3.98 1.77
CA PHE A 51 4.29 4.73 2.88
C PHE A 51 2.91 5.29 2.52
N ARG A 52 2.73 5.77 1.29
CA ARG A 52 1.42 6.24 0.80
C ARG A 52 0.38 5.12 0.82
N LEU A 53 0.73 3.93 0.33
CA LEU A 53 -0.18 2.78 0.32
C LEU A 53 -0.53 2.30 1.74
N LEU A 54 0.43 2.30 2.67
CA LEU A 54 0.17 1.98 4.08
C LEU A 54 -0.81 2.97 4.73
N ALA A 55 -0.65 4.26 4.45
CA ALA A 55 -1.56 5.29 4.95
C ALA A 55 -2.97 5.14 4.36
N GLU A 56 -3.08 4.85 3.06
CA GLU A 56 -4.36 4.59 2.40
C GLU A 56 -5.05 3.35 2.98
N GLU A 57 -4.32 2.25 3.16
CA GLU A 57 -4.82 1.03 3.78
C GLU A 57 -5.36 1.28 5.19
N ALA A 58 -4.58 1.98 6.04
CA ALA A 58 -4.99 2.31 7.40
C ALA A 58 -6.27 3.15 7.43
N LYS A 59 -6.39 4.12 6.51
CA LYS A 59 -7.59 4.96 6.36
C LYS A 59 -8.81 4.11 5.96
N LEU A 60 -8.66 3.23 4.97
CA LEU A 60 -9.74 2.35 4.52
C LEU A 60 -10.19 1.40 5.63
N VAL A 61 -9.26 0.76 6.34
CA VAL A 61 -9.58 -0.12 7.47
C VAL A 61 -10.33 0.65 8.56
N ARG A 62 -9.88 1.86 8.91
CA ARG A 62 -10.55 2.71 9.91
C ARG A 62 -11.98 3.03 9.51
N VAL A 63 -12.20 3.50 8.28
CA VAL A 63 -13.54 3.87 7.78
C VAL A 63 -14.46 2.66 7.75
N ILE A 64 -13.96 1.51 7.27
CA ILE A 64 -14.74 0.25 7.27
C ILE A 64 -15.12 -0.14 8.70
N LYS A 65 -14.18 -0.10 9.67
CA LYS A 65 -14.43 -0.43 11.07
C LYS A 65 -15.49 0.49 11.70
N GLN A 66 -15.39 1.80 11.48
CA GLN A 66 -16.36 2.77 11.96
C GLN A 66 -17.74 2.54 11.34
N SER A 67 -17.81 2.17 10.05
CA SER A 67 -19.08 1.89 9.39
C SER A 67 -19.82 0.66 9.94
N THR A 68 -19.09 -0.26 10.59
CA THR A 68 -19.64 -1.46 11.23
C THR A 68 -20.03 -1.29 12.70
N LYS A 69 -19.52 -0.25 13.37
CA LYS A 69 -19.86 0.10 14.76
C LYS A 69 -20.21 1.59 14.81
N PRO A 70 -21.45 1.97 14.44
CA PRO A 70 -21.93 3.31 14.75
C PRO A 70 -21.91 3.49 16.28
N ALA A 71 -21.46 4.66 16.72
CA ALA A 71 -21.49 5.06 18.12
C ALA A 71 -22.93 5.15 18.64
#